data_AF-A0AAU6S7Q8-F1
#
_entry.id   AF-A0AAU6S7Q8-F1
#
_cell.length_a   1.000
_cell.length_b   1.000
_cell.length_c   1.000
_cell.angle_alpha   90.00
_cell.angle_beta   90.00
_cell.angle_gamma   90.00
#
_symmetry.space_group_name_H-M   'P 1'
#
loop_
_entity.id
_entity.type
_entity.pdbx_description
1 polymer ?
#
loop_
_entity_poly.entity_id
_entity_poly.type
_entity_poly.pdbx_seq_one_letter_code
_entity_poly.pdbx_strand_id
1 'polypeptide(L)'
;MTTVPAHGAGRVVAPASTGRPHPIRSLLSWESRAEAAVKFSLQRWSIAALRVALGAVFAVFGALKLFPGVSPVEALVSQTWEKLTFGLVSGQAALVATAVIEVAAGALLIAGGAFARIGLVVLALAFVGILSPIALLPGEVFSPVGPTLTGQYIFKNVVLIAAALVVASQVLRGSSTRR
;
A
#
# COMPACT_ATOMS: atom_id res chain seq x y z
N MET A 1 -15.79 -81.29 -10.11
CA MET A 1 -16.48 -81.44 -8.81
C MET A 1 -15.50 -82.02 -7.81
N THR A 2 -14.90 -81.18 -6.97
CA THR A 2 -14.45 -81.50 -5.60
C THR A 2 -13.96 -80.21 -4.95
N THR A 3 -14.66 -79.81 -3.89
CA THR A 3 -14.51 -78.57 -3.13
C THR A 3 -13.49 -78.76 -2.01
N VAL A 4 -12.47 -77.89 -1.94
CA VAL A 4 -11.57 -77.77 -0.78
C VAL A 4 -12.11 -76.66 0.13
N PRO A 5 -12.25 -76.88 1.45
CA PRO A 5 -12.84 -75.88 2.34
C PRO A 5 -11.86 -74.76 2.68
N ALA A 6 -12.35 -73.53 2.63
CA ALA A 6 -11.68 -72.34 3.14
C ALA A 6 -12.02 -72.15 4.62
N HIS A 7 -11.04 -72.29 5.52
CA HIS A 7 -11.16 -71.87 6.92
C HIS A 7 -9.85 -71.30 7.43
N GLY A 8 -9.95 -70.12 8.07
CA GLY A 8 -8.87 -69.59 8.92
C GLY A 8 -8.26 -68.25 8.50
N ALA A 9 -9.04 -67.31 7.94
CA ALA A 9 -8.61 -65.91 7.97
C ALA A 9 -8.63 -65.43 9.42
N GLY A 10 -7.49 -65.56 10.11
CA GLY A 10 -7.24 -64.94 11.41
C GLY A 10 -7.39 -63.43 11.26
N ARG A 11 -8.60 -62.94 11.53
CA ARG A 11 -8.90 -61.51 11.62
C ARG A 11 -8.19 -61.03 12.87
N VAL A 12 -6.97 -60.52 12.72
CA VAL A 12 -6.34 -59.70 13.76
C VAL A 12 -7.25 -58.50 13.93
N VAL A 13 -8.12 -58.55 14.94
CA VAL A 13 -8.90 -57.42 15.40
C VAL A 13 -7.88 -56.45 15.98
N ALA A 14 -7.43 -55.50 15.16
CA ALA A 14 -6.72 -54.34 15.67
C ALA A 14 -7.63 -53.68 16.71
N PRO A 15 -7.16 -53.42 17.94
CA PRO A 15 -7.99 -52.78 18.94
C PRO A 15 -8.43 -51.44 18.38
N ALA A 16 -9.75 -51.21 18.40
CA ALA A 16 -10.32 -49.91 18.06
C ALA A 16 -9.70 -48.88 19.02
N SER A 17 -8.73 -48.11 18.53
CA SER A 17 -8.16 -47.01 19.28
C SER A 17 -9.23 -45.92 19.38
N THR A 18 -10.10 -46.04 20.36
CA THR A 18 -10.95 -44.95 20.85
C THR A 18 -10.08 -43.98 21.64
N GLY A 19 -9.05 -43.45 20.98
CA GLY A 19 -8.23 -42.37 21.50
C GLY A 19 -9.12 -41.14 21.59
N ARG A 20 -9.56 -40.82 22.81
CA ARG A 20 -10.17 -39.52 23.13
C ARG A 20 -9.29 -38.44 22.49
N PRO A 21 -9.85 -37.46 21.75
CA PRO A 21 -9.04 -36.41 21.15
C PRO A 21 -8.24 -35.74 22.25
N HIS A 22 -6.91 -35.88 22.20
CA HIS A 22 -6.03 -35.23 23.17
C HIS A 22 -6.28 -33.72 23.05
N PRO A 23 -6.60 -33.00 24.14
CA PRO A 23 -6.97 -31.59 24.11
C PRO A 23 -5.88 -30.71 23.46
N ILE A 24 -4.63 -31.15 23.53
CA ILE A 24 -3.47 -30.51 22.90
C ILE A 24 -3.53 -30.55 21.36
N ARG A 25 -4.08 -31.61 20.75
CA ARG A 25 -4.23 -31.72 19.28
C ARG A 25 -5.33 -30.83 18.74
N SER A 26 -6.45 -30.69 19.46
CA SER A 26 -7.47 -29.70 19.12
C SER A 26 -6.93 -28.29 19.24
N LEU A 27 -6.07 -28.03 20.25
CA LEU A 27 -5.38 -26.75 20.42
C LEU A 27 -4.46 -26.41 19.23
N LEU A 28 -3.55 -27.31 18.85
CA LEU A 28 -2.66 -27.09 17.70
C LEU A 28 -3.42 -26.92 16.36
N SER A 29 -4.57 -27.59 16.21
CA SER A 29 -5.37 -27.51 14.98
C SER A 29 -6.14 -26.20 14.82
N TRP A 30 -6.57 -25.53 15.90
CA TRP A 30 -7.19 -24.21 15.79
C TRP A 30 -6.14 -23.13 15.54
N GLU A 31 -4.95 -23.25 16.13
CA GLU A 31 -3.82 -22.36 15.86
C GLU A 31 -3.46 -22.38 14.38
N SER A 32 -3.29 -23.57 13.81
CA SER A 32 -2.96 -23.76 12.39
C SER A 32 -4.05 -23.20 11.46
N ARG A 33 -5.34 -23.37 11.83
CA ARG A 33 -6.47 -22.84 11.06
C ARG A 33 -6.59 -21.32 11.19
N ALA A 34 -6.34 -20.77 12.36
CA ALA A 34 -6.32 -19.34 12.61
C ALA A 34 -5.18 -18.68 11.83
N GLU A 35 -3.98 -19.24 11.88
CA GLU A 35 -2.82 -18.79 11.10
C GLU A 35 -3.11 -18.82 9.59
N ALA A 36 -3.70 -19.91 9.09
CA ALA A 36 -4.10 -20.00 7.68
C ALA A 36 -5.16 -18.97 7.29
N ALA A 37 -6.17 -18.73 8.13
CA ALA A 37 -7.21 -17.74 7.89
C ALA A 37 -6.68 -16.31 7.90
N VAL A 38 -5.73 -16.00 8.80
CA VAL A 38 -5.05 -14.70 8.85
C VAL A 38 -4.19 -14.51 7.61
N LYS A 39 -3.36 -15.49 7.24
CA LYS A 39 -2.54 -15.44 6.03
C LYS A 39 -3.39 -15.22 4.78
N PHE A 40 -4.50 -15.95 4.65
CA PHE A 40 -5.43 -15.78 3.54
C PHE A 40 -6.02 -14.37 3.48
N SER A 41 -6.46 -13.83 4.62
CA SER A 41 -7.01 -12.48 4.72
C SER A 41 -5.96 -11.41 4.37
N LEU A 42 -4.74 -11.55 4.89
CA LEU A 42 -3.63 -10.64 4.60
C LEU A 42 -3.25 -10.68 3.12
N GLN A 43 -3.15 -11.87 2.51
CA GLN A 43 -2.87 -12.02 1.07
C GLN A 43 -3.95 -11.38 0.20
N ARG A 44 -5.22 -11.45 0.65
CA ARG A 44 -6.36 -10.90 -0.09
C ARG A 44 -6.45 -9.38 -0.01
N TRP A 45 -6.23 -8.81 1.17
CA TRP A 45 -6.61 -7.42 1.46
C TRP A 45 -5.45 -6.44 1.64
N SER A 46 -4.23 -6.90 1.97
CA SER A 46 -3.11 -6.00 2.32
C SER A 46 -2.79 -4.97 1.23
N ILE A 47 -2.63 -5.39 -0.02
CA ILE A 47 -2.26 -4.48 -1.11
C ILE A 47 -3.42 -3.56 -1.49
N ALA A 48 -4.66 -4.08 -1.46
CA ALA A 48 -5.84 -3.27 -1.71
C ALA A 48 -6.02 -2.18 -0.63
N ALA A 49 -5.84 -2.54 0.64
CA ALA A 49 -5.86 -1.61 1.76
C ALA A 49 -4.71 -0.59 1.65
N LEU A 50 -3.50 -1.03 1.28
CA LEU A 50 -2.36 -0.15 1.08
C LEU A 50 -2.61 0.87 -0.04
N ARG A 51 -3.20 0.44 -1.16
CA ARG A 51 -3.62 1.30 -2.27
C ARG A 51 -4.64 2.34 -1.82
N VAL A 52 -5.68 1.92 -1.09
CA VAL A 52 -6.72 2.83 -0.59
C VAL A 52 -6.14 3.81 0.44
N ALA A 53 -5.30 3.35 1.36
CA ALA A 53 -4.64 4.21 2.34
C ALA A 53 -3.73 5.26 1.67
N LEU A 54 -2.90 4.82 0.72
CA LEU A 54 -2.06 5.71 -0.08
C LEU A 54 -2.90 6.74 -0.83
N GLY A 55 -3.98 6.30 -1.49
CA GLY A 55 -4.88 7.19 -2.21
C GLY A 55 -5.60 8.18 -1.27
N ALA A 56 -6.03 7.74 -0.09
CA ALA A 56 -6.69 8.59 0.89
C ALA A 56 -5.76 9.67 1.45
N VAL A 57 -4.50 9.32 1.75
CA VAL A 57 -3.49 10.28 2.20
C VAL A 57 -3.31 11.42 1.19
N PHE A 58 -3.15 11.08 -0.09
CA PHE A 58 -3.00 12.08 -1.15
C PHE A 58 -4.29 12.87 -1.41
N ALA A 59 -5.46 12.22 -1.39
CA ALA A 59 -6.73 12.90 -1.59
C ALA A 59 -7.04 13.90 -0.47
N VAL A 60 -6.85 13.51 0.79
CA VAL A 60 -7.11 14.38 1.93
C VAL A 60 -6.10 15.52 1.99
N PHE A 61 -4.79 15.23 1.95
CA PHE A 61 -3.77 16.28 2.02
C PHE A 61 -3.73 17.19 0.79
N GLY A 62 -4.16 16.70 -0.37
CA GLY A 62 -4.39 17.51 -1.56
C GLY A 62 -5.60 18.42 -1.38
N ALA A 63 -6.72 17.89 -0.90
CA ALA A 63 -7.93 18.70 -0.67
C ALA A 63 -7.69 19.83 0.35
N LEU A 64 -6.87 19.59 1.39
CA LEU A 64 -6.51 20.63 2.36
C LEU A 64 -5.80 21.83 1.71
N LYS A 65 -5.09 21.65 0.59
CA LYS A 65 -4.41 22.74 -0.13
C LYS A 65 -5.37 23.66 -0.89
N LEU A 66 -6.64 23.27 -1.06
CA LEU A 66 -7.67 24.12 -1.67
C LEU A 66 -8.16 25.21 -0.69
N PHE A 67 -7.91 25.05 0.61
CA PHE A 67 -8.32 25.98 1.64
C PHE A 67 -7.13 26.85 2.09
N PRO A 68 -7.16 28.17 1.85
CA PRO A 68 -6.06 29.07 2.20
C PRO A 68 -5.73 29.03 3.70
N GLY A 69 -4.44 28.99 4.05
CA GLY A 69 -3.97 29.03 5.43
C GLY A 69 -4.15 27.73 6.23
N VAL A 70 -4.71 26.67 5.62
CA VAL A 70 -4.90 25.37 6.28
C VAL A 70 -3.70 24.45 6.08
N SER A 71 -2.99 24.57 4.95
CA SER A 71 -1.86 23.69 4.64
C SER A 71 -0.56 24.19 5.30
N PRO A 72 0.10 23.40 6.16
CA PRO A 72 1.36 23.81 6.79
C PRO A 72 2.52 24.01 5.81
N VAL A 73 2.38 23.51 4.57
CA VAL A 73 3.41 23.52 3.54
C VAL A 73 3.13 24.52 2.42
N GLU A 74 2.18 25.43 2.62
CA GLU A 74 1.74 26.40 1.60
C GLU A 74 2.91 27.23 1.04
N ALA A 75 3.72 27.84 1.92
CA ALA A 75 4.88 28.62 1.52
C ALA A 75 5.93 27.77 0.77
N LEU A 76 6.13 26.52 1.19
CA LEU A 76 7.07 25.60 0.53
C LEU A 76 6.59 25.27 -0.88
N VAL A 77 5.31 24.92 -1.05
CA VAL A 77 4.73 24.60 -2.36
C VAL A 77 4.82 25.79 -3.31
N SER A 78 4.46 27.00 -2.85
CA SER A 78 4.55 28.21 -3.67
C SER A 78 5.97 28.47 -4.16
N GLN A 79 6.96 28.47 -3.26
CA GLN A 79 8.37 28.70 -3.63
C GLN A 79 8.91 27.61 -4.57
N THR A 80 8.48 26.36 -4.37
CA THR A 80 8.89 25.24 -5.22
C THR A 80 8.36 25.40 -6.64
N TRP A 81 7.08 25.75 -6.80
CA TRP A 81 6.50 26.04 -8.11
C TRP A 81 7.15 27.23 -8.79
N GLU A 82 7.47 28.29 -8.03
CA GLU A 82 8.16 29.45 -8.57
C GLU A 82 9.52 29.07 -9.15
N LYS A 83 10.29 28.22 -8.45
CA LYS A 83 11.56 27.69 -8.97
C LYS A 83 11.39 26.76 -10.17
N LEU A 84 10.41 25.85 -10.12
CA LEU A 84 10.15 24.87 -11.19
C LEU A 84 9.63 25.52 -12.48
N THR A 85 8.86 26.60 -12.35
CA THR A 85 8.22 27.28 -13.49
C THR A 85 8.93 28.58 -13.87
N PHE A 86 10.11 28.83 -13.33
CA PHE A 86 10.88 30.06 -13.57
C PHE A 86 10.08 31.35 -13.29
N GLY A 87 9.26 31.32 -12.23
CA GLY A 87 8.45 32.46 -11.78
C GLY A 87 7.06 32.56 -12.42
N LEU A 88 6.68 31.66 -13.33
CA LEU A 88 5.40 31.76 -14.04
C LEU A 88 4.19 31.38 -13.16
N VAL A 89 4.38 30.46 -12.21
CA VAL A 89 3.32 29.96 -11.33
C VAL A 89 3.74 30.09 -9.87
N SER A 90 2.93 30.77 -9.06
CA SER A 90 3.17 30.97 -7.63
C SER A 90 1.86 31.14 -6.84
N GLY A 91 1.98 31.21 -5.52
CA GLY A 91 0.87 31.47 -4.60
C GLY A 91 -0.29 30.48 -4.77
N GLN A 92 -1.51 31.01 -4.85
CA GLN A 92 -2.72 30.19 -4.91
C GLN A 92 -2.76 29.29 -6.15
N ALA A 93 -2.23 29.72 -7.29
CA ALA A 93 -2.21 28.90 -8.51
C ALA A 93 -1.35 27.65 -8.32
N ALA A 94 -0.19 27.78 -7.67
CA ALA A 94 0.68 26.66 -7.32
C ALA A 94 -0.01 25.66 -6.37
N LEU A 95 -0.71 26.18 -5.35
CA LEU A 95 -1.47 25.33 -4.41
C LEU A 95 -2.60 24.58 -5.10
N VAL A 96 -3.41 25.27 -5.91
CA VAL A 96 -4.52 24.66 -6.64
C VAL A 96 -4.01 23.62 -7.63
N ALA A 97 -2.94 23.90 -8.38
CA ALA A 97 -2.33 22.93 -9.29
C ALA A 97 -1.86 21.68 -8.54
N THR A 98 -1.16 21.86 -7.41
CA THR A 98 -0.70 20.75 -6.56
C THR A 98 -1.88 19.96 -5.99
N ALA A 99 -2.90 20.65 -5.48
CA ALA A 99 -4.10 20.05 -4.93
C ALA A 99 -4.82 19.18 -5.97
N VAL A 100 -4.99 19.68 -7.19
CA VAL A 100 -5.63 18.94 -8.28
C VAL A 100 -4.83 17.67 -8.60
N ILE A 101 -3.51 17.75 -8.71
CA ILE A 101 -2.64 16.60 -8.99
C ILE A 101 -2.76 15.55 -7.87
N GLU A 102 -2.65 15.96 -6.62
CA GLU A 102 -2.70 15.06 -5.46
C GLU A 102 -4.08 14.43 -5.27
N VAL A 103 -5.15 15.22 -5.39
CA VAL A 103 -6.54 14.73 -5.30
C VAL A 103 -6.84 13.77 -6.44
N ALA A 104 -6.41 14.08 -7.68
CA ALA A 104 -6.59 13.20 -8.81
C ALA A 104 -5.84 11.88 -8.63
N ALA A 105 -4.56 11.93 -8.22
CA ALA A 105 -3.78 10.73 -7.89
C ALA A 105 -4.49 9.88 -6.84
N GLY A 106 -4.93 10.52 -5.75
CA GLY A 106 -5.61 9.86 -4.64
C GLY A 106 -6.93 9.20 -5.05
N ALA A 107 -7.79 9.94 -5.75
CA ALA A 107 -9.08 9.45 -6.20
C ALA A 107 -8.95 8.28 -7.19
N LEU A 108 -8.03 8.38 -8.17
CA LEU A 108 -7.77 7.31 -9.13
C LEU A 108 -7.23 6.05 -8.46
N LEU A 109 -6.33 6.21 -7.47
CA LEU A 109 -5.83 5.10 -6.67
C LEU A 109 -6.92 4.44 -5.86
N ILE A 110 -7.85 5.18 -5.25
CA ILE A 110 -8.98 4.62 -4.51
C ILE A 110 -9.92 3.87 -5.47
N ALA A 111 -10.26 4.47 -6.61
CA ALA A 111 -11.19 3.92 -7.60
C ALA A 111 -10.79 2.52 -8.09
N GLY A 112 -9.49 2.25 -8.25
CA GLY A 112 -9.01 0.91 -8.55
C GLY A 112 -9.16 0.46 -10.00
N GLY A 113 -8.96 -0.84 -10.23
CA GLY A 113 -8.99 -1.43 -11.56
C GLY A 113 -8.05 -0.71 -12.54
N ALA A 114 -8.59 -0.33 -13.70
CA ALA A 114 -7.83 0.39 -14.74
C ALA A 114 -7.36 1.79 -14.28
N PHE A 115 -8.15 2.48 -13.45
CA PHE A 115 -7.83 3.83 -12.98
C PHE A 115 -6.59 3.86 -12.09
N ALA A 116 -6.32 2.79 -11.34
CA ALA A 116 -5.14 2.72 -10.48
C ALA A 116 -3.83 2.86 -11.25
N ARG A 117 -3.77 2.42 -12.52
CA ARG A 117 -2.59 2.62 -13.38
C ARG A 117 -2.34 4.09 -13.65
N ILE A 118 -3.39 4.82 -14.02
CA ILE A 118 -3.32 6.27 -14.26
C ILE A 118 -2.98 6.98 -12.94
N GLY A 119 -3.64 6.60 -11.84
CA GLY A 119 -3.37 7.14 -10.51
C GLY A 119 -1.92 6.99 -10.08
N LEU A 120 -1.28 5.85 -10.36
CA LEU A 120 0.15 5.65 -10.09
C LEU A 120 1.06 6.56 -10.92
N VAL A 121 0.71 6.83 -12.19
CA VAL A 121 1.47 7.78 -13.04
C VAL A 121 1.33 9.20 -12.51
N VAL A 122 0.11 9.63 -12.18
CA VAL A 122 -0.15 10.95 -11.59
C VAL A 122 0.55 11.08 -10.23
N LEU A 123 0.52 10.03 -9.42
CA LEU A 123 1.25 9.97 -8.14
C LEU A 123 2.76 10.11 -8.34
N ALA A 124 3.33 9.46 -9.36
CA ALA A 124 4.76 9.60 -9.67
C ALA A 124 5.11 11.05 -10.04
N LEU A 125 4.27 11.72 -10.83
CA LEU A 125 4.42 13.16 -11.12
C LEU A 125 4.32 14.01 -9.85
N ALA A 126 3.37 13.69 -8.95
CA ALA A 126 3.25 14.38 -7.66
C ALA A 126 4.53 14.25 -6.83
N PHE A 127 5.15 13.06 -6.79
CA PHE A 127 6.40 12.85 -6.06
C PHE A 127 7.59 13.63 -6.63
N VAL A 128 7.64 13.87 -7.95
CA VAL A 128 8.66 14.77 -8.52
C VAL A 128 8.53 16.17 -7.89
N GLY A 129 7.31 16.70 -7.80
CA GLY A 129 7.04 17.97 -7.13
C GLY A 129 7.41 17.93 -5.64
N ILE A 130 6.94 16.93 -4.90
CA ILE A 130 7.14 16.80 -3.45
C ILE A 130 8.62 16.67 -3.07
N LEU A 131 9.44 16.00 -3.88
CA LEU A 131 10.86 15.80 -3.61
C LEU A 131 11.76 16.91 -4.15
N SER A 132 11.29 17.70 -5.11
CA SER A 132 12.07 18.79 -5.72
C SER A 132 12.64 19.84 -4.72
N PRO A 133 12.03 20.18 -3.56
CA PRO A 133 12.61 21.12 -2.62
C PRO A 133 13.97 20.67 -2.07
N ILE A 134 14.28 19.37 -2.06
CA ILE A 134 15.60 18.85 -1.63
C ILE A 134 16.72 19.49 -2.45
N ALA A 135 16.50 19.65 -3.76
CA ALA A 135 17.47 20.24 -4.67
C ALA A 135 17.27 21.76 -4.83
N LEU A 136 16.02 22.22 -4.87
CA LEU A 136 15.68 23.61 -5.21
C LEU A 136 15.71 24.56 -4.02
N LEU A 137 15.41 24.06 -2.81
CA LEU A 137 15.25 24.84 -1.58
C LEU A 137 16.00 24.17 -0.41
N PRO A 138 17.32 23.89 -0.53
CA PRO A 138 18.05 23.15 0.48
C PRO A 138 18.06 23.83 1.86
N GLY A 139 17.96 25.17 1.91
CA GLY A 139 17.84 25.92 3.16
C GLY A 139 16.56 25.67 3.95
N GLU A 140 15.48 25.27 3.27
CA GLU A 140 14.22 24.88 3.93
C GLU A 140 14.24 23.42 4.41
N VAL A 141 15.08 22.59 3.79
CA VAL A 141 15.15 21.14 4.02
C VAL A 141 16.20 20.79 5.06
N PHE A 142 17.33 21.51 5.09
CA PHE A 142 18.48 21.21 5.93
C PHE A 142 18.85 22.36 6.85
N SER A 143 19.26 22.02 8.08
CA SER A 143 19.91 22.88 9.04
C SER A 143 21.35 22.41 9.28
N PRO A 144 22.22 23.19 9.95
CA PRO A 144 23.59 22.77 10.26
C PRO A 144 23.71 21.46 11.04
N VAL A 145 22.65 21.06 11.75
CA VAL A 145 22.63 19.85 12.59
C VAL A 145 21.82 18.69 11.99
N GLY A 146 21.26 18.85 10.78
CA GLY A 146 20.46 17.82 10.10
C GLY A 146 19.15 18.35 9.49
N PRO A 147 18.25 17.46 9.02
CA PRO A 147 17.01 17.86 8.37
C PRO A 147 16.08 18.67 9.29
N THR A 148 15.52 19.75 8.75
CA THR A 148 14.46 20.54 9.42
C THR A 148 13.20 19.69 9.61
N LEU A 149 12.20 20.18 10.35
CA LEU A 149 10.91 19.49 10.43
C LEU A 149 10.31 19.26 9.03
N THR A 150 10.36 20.27 8.16
CA THR A 150 9.98 20.17 6.75
C THR A 150 10.77 19.09 6.03
N GLY A 151 12.09 19.09 6.17
CA GLY A 151 12.96 18.05 5.59
C GLY A 151 12.59 16.66 6.07
N GLN A 152 12.30 16.47 7.36
CA GLN A 152 11.85 15.20 7.92
C GLN A 152 10.52 14.73 7.30
N TYR A 153 9.56 15.63 7.07
CA TYR A 153 8.32 15.30 6.37
C TYR A 153 8.59 14.85 4.94
N ILE A 154 9.49 15.54 4.22
CA ILE A 154 9.86 15.14 2.85
C ILE A 154 10.52 13.76 2.86
N PHE A 155 11.51 13.51 3.72
CA PHE A 155 12.22 12.22 3.75
C PHE A 155 11.33 11.05 4.14
N LYS A 156 10.34 11.25 5.02
CA LYS A 156 9.37 10.21 5.38
C LYS A 156 8.52 9.73 4.19
N ASN A 157 8.41 10.50 3.11
CA ASN A 157 7.72 10.07 1.90
C ASN A 157 8.37 8.85 1.23
N VAL A 158 9.60 8.47 1.57
CA VAL A 158 10.20 7.21 1.10
C VAL A 158 9.32 6.00 1.42
N VAL A 159 8.59 6.02 2.54
CA VAL A 159 7.65 4.97 2.91
C VAL A 159 6.45 4.94 1.96
N LEU A 160 5.91 6.11 1.59
CA LEU A 160 4.80 6.21 0.65
C LEU A 160 5.22 5.81 -0.78
N ILE A 161 6.46 6.13 -1.17
CA ILE A 161 7.05 5.70 -2.44
C ILE A 161 7.18 4.17 -2.44
N ALA A 162 7.72 3.57 -1.38
CA ALA A 162 7.81 2.12 -1.26
C ALA A 162 6.42 1.46 -1.31
N ALA A 163 5.42 2.04 -0.64
CA ALA A 163 4.04 1.57 -0.74
C ALA A 163 3.48 1.67 -2.17
N ALA A 164 3.75 2.78 -2.86
CA ALA A 164 3.36 2.98 -4.26
C ALA A 164 3.99 1.93 -5.18
N LEU A 165 5.26 1.58 -4.96
CA LEU A 165 5.95 0.52 -5.71
C LEU A 165 5.32 -0.85 -5.48
N VAL A 166 4.95 -1.18 -4.23
CA VAL A 166 4.24 -2.43 -3.91
C VAL A 166 2.89 -2.48 -4.63
N VAL A 167 2.11 -1.40 -4.57
CA VAL A 167 0.82 -1.29 -5.27
C VAL A 167 1.01 -1.39 -6.78
N ALA A 168 2.00 -0.68 -7.34
CA ALA A 168 2.34 -0.73 -8.76
C ALA A 168 2.70 -2.15 -9.21
N SER A 169 3.48 -2.87 -8.41
CA SER A 169 3.85 -4.25 -8.71
C SER A 169 2.63 -5.16 -8.87
N GLN A 170 1.53 -4.93 -8.14
CA GLN A 170 0.29 -5.70 -8.29
C GLN A 170 -0.53 -5.21 -9.49
N VAL A 171 -0.69 -3.90 -9.63
CA VAL A 171 -1.54 -3.28 -10.67
C VAL A 171 -0.98 -3.46 -12.09
N LEU A 172 0.35 -3.48 -12.22
CA LEU A 172 1.06 -3.62 -13.50
C LEU A 172 1.25 -5.08 -13.92
N ARG A 173 1.21 -6.05 -12.98
CA ARG A 173 1.21 -7.50 -13.26
C ARG A 173 -0.11 -7.99 -13.88
N GLY A 174 -0.76 -7.17 -14.74
CA GLY A 174 -2.08 -7.41 -15.31
C GLY A 174 -2.30 -8.88 -15.67
N SER A 175 -3.49 -9.39 -15.32
CA SER A 175 -3.94 -10.79 -15.47
C SER A 175 -3.14 -11.55 -16.51
N SER A 176 -2.18 -12.36 -16.05
CA SER A 176 -1.53 -13.33 -16.91
C SER A 176 -2.66 -14.13 -17.56
N THR A 177 -2.83 -13.93 -18.86
CA THR A 177 -3.71 -14.74 -19.67
C THR A 177 -3.23 -16.18 -19.46
N ARG A 178 -3.97 -16.95 -18.65
CA ARG A 178 -3.93 -18.40 -18.71
C ARG A 178 -4.34 -18.74 -20.15
N ARG A 179 -3.35 -18.92 -21.02
CA ARG A 179 -3.50 -19.74 -22.22
C ARG A 179 -3.10 -21.16 -21.86
#